data_AF-A0A662SLD0-F1
#
_entry.id   AF-A0A662SLD0-F1
#
_cell.length_a   1.000
_cell.length_b   1.000
_cell.length_c   1.000
_cell.angle_alpha   90.00
_cell.angle_beta   90.00
_cell.angle_gamma   90.00
#
_symmetry.space_group_name_H-M   'P 1'
#
loop_
_entity.id
_entity.type
_entity.pdbx_description
1 polymer ?
#
loop_
_entity_poly.entity_id
_entity_poly.type
_entity_poly.pdbx_seq_one_letter_code
_entity_poly.pdbx_strand_id
1 'polypeptide(L)'
;MSRRVGVPMTDRILEELESRQPGFKSAVWKIFYPMRDEDPIEVSVRPGTLGGNTLEFEFEGKTIIVREEAPPERRRVERPL
;
A
#
# COMPACT_ATOMS: atom_id res chain seq x y z
N MET A 1 0.41 -19.72 18.64
CA MET A 1 0.70 -18.84 17.49
C MET A 1 1.42 -17.61 18.01
N SER A 2 2.73 -17.52 17.81
CA SER A 2 3.51 -16.37 18.26
C SER A 2 3.15 -15.14 17.43
N ARG A 3 2.27 -14.28 17.95
CA ARG A 3 2.23 -12.89 17.51
C ARG A 3 3.64 -12.33 17.72
N ARG A 4 4.36 -12.04 16.63
CA ARG A 4 5.66 -11.37 16.70
C ARG A 4 5.40 -9.97 17.24
N VAL A 5 5.51 -9.81 18.56
CA VAL A 5 5.33 -8.54 19.25
C VAL A 5 6.40 -7.59 18.73
N GLY A 6 5.98 -6.51 18.06
CA GLY A 6 6.89 -5.47 17.57
C GLY A 6 7.01 -5.33 16.05
N VAL A 7 6.34 -6.15 15.24
CA VAL A 7 6.34 -5.93 13.78
C VAL A 7 5.48 -4.72 13.43
N PRO A 8 6.02 -3.69 12.73
CA PRO A 8 5.26 -2.54 12.28
C PRO A 8 3.99 -2.93 11.53
N MET A 9 2.91 -2.16 11.70
CA MET A 9 1.65 -2.37 10.95
C MET A 9 1.89 -2.41 9.44
N THR A 10 2.82 -1.56 8.95
CA THR A 10 3.27 -1.53 7.57
C THR A 10 3.73 -2.90 7.09
N ASP A 11 4.64 -3.55 7.81
CA ASP A 11 5.20 -4.83 7.39
C ASP A 11 4.13 -5.92 7.36
N ARG A 12 3.19 -5.88 8.30
CA ARG A 12 2.05 -6.80 8.34
C ARG A 12 1.08 -6.60 7.17
N ILE A 13 0.76 -5.35 6.82
CA ILE A 13 -0.04 -5.03 5.63
C ILE A 13 0.69 -5.53 4.37
N LEU A 14 2.00 -5.31 4.28
CA LEU A 14 2.79 -5.78 3.13
C LEU A 14 2.82 -7.31 3.02
N GLU A 15 2.92 -8.04 4.14
CA GLU A 15 2.84 -9.50 4.17
C GLU A 15 1.44 -10.01 3.78
N GLU A 16 0.38 -9.34 4.23
CA GLU A 16 -1.00 -9.68 3.85
C GLU A 16 -1.27 -9.42 2.36
N LEU A 17 -0.71 -8.35 1.78
CA LEU A 17 -0.82 -8.10 0.35
C LEU A 17 -0.06 -9.17 -0.46
N GLU A 18 1.13 -9.57 -0.01
CA GLU A 18 1.90 -10.63 -0.66
C GLU A 18 1.21 -12.00 -0.56
N SER A 19 0.52 -12.29 0.55
CA SER A 19 -0.21 -13.54 0.74
C SER A 19 -1.41 -13.66 -0.23
N ARG A 20 -2.04 -12.53 -0.56
CA ARG A 20 -3.17 -12.45 -1.50
C ARG A 20 -2.72 -12.58 -2.95
N GLN A 21 -1.61 -11.94 -3.32
CA GLN A 21 -1.05 -12.01 -4.65
C GLN A 21 0.47 -11.94 -4.61
N PRO A 22 1.18 -12.94 -5.14
CA PRO A 22 2.63 -12.88 -5.23
C PRO A 22 3.10 -11.64 -6.00
N GLY A 23 4.07 -10.93 -5.44
CA GLY A 23 4.62 -9.70 -6.00
C GLY A 23 3.88 -8.41 -5.61
N PHE A 24 2.74 -8.47 -4.92
CA PHE A 24 1.98 -7.27 -4.55
C PHE A 24 2.79 -6.34 -3.65
N LYS A 25 3.56 -6.90 -2.71
CA LYS A 25 4.42 -6.12 -1.81
C LYS A 25 5.40 -5.24 -2.58
N SER A 26 5.93 -5.75 -3.70
CA SER A 26 6.88 -5.02 -4.55
C SER A 26 6.23 -3.91 -5.39
N ALA A 27 4.91 -4.00 -5.58
CA ALA A 27 4.12 -3.01 -6.32
C ALA A 27 3.65 -1.84 -5.44
N VAL A 28 3.68 -1.98 -4.10
CA VAL A 28 3.32 -0.91 -3.17
C VAL A 28 4.32 0.25 -3.29
N TRP A 29 3.77 1.45 -3.50
CA TRP A 29 4.53 2.69 -3.60
C TRP A 29 4.44 3.51 -2.30
N LYS A 30 3.25 3.63 -1.73
CA LYS A 30 3.01 4.34 -0.47
C LYS A 30 1.88 3.73 0.32
N ILE A 31 1.92 3.93 1.63
CA ILE A 31 0.84 3.62 2.55
C ILE A 31 0.53 4.90 3.31
N PHE A 32 -0.73 5.33 3.26
CA PHE A 32 -1.23 6.49 3.97
C PHE A 32 -2.03 6.03 5.20
N TYR A 33 -1.51 6.40 6.37
CA TYR A 33 -2.19 6.19 7.64
C TYR A 33 -3.02 7.44 7.96
N PRO A 34 -4.36 7.33 8.00
CA PRO A 34 -5.20 8.48 8.29
C PRO A 34 -5.05 8.90 9.76
N MET A 35 -5.42 10.14 10.04
CA MET A 35 -5.40 10.67 11.41
C MET A 35 -6.57 10.17 12.25
N ARG A 36 -7.71 9.84 11.63
CA ARG A 36 -8.88 9.29 12.32
C ARG A 36 -8.89 7.78 12.20
N ASP A 37 -9.25 7.13 13.30
CA ASP A 37 -9.29 5.66 13.32
C ASP A 37 -10.43 5.06 12.49
N GLU A 38 -11.49 5.84 12.25
CA GLU A 38 -12.64 5.47 11.40
C GLU A 38 -12.33 5.51 9.90
N ASP A 39 -11.29 6.27 9.52
CA ASP A 39 -10.88 6.38 8.13
C ASP A 39 -10.06 5.15 7.71
N PRO A 40 -10.18 4.70 6.46
CA PRO A 40 -9.43 3.57 5.95
C PRO A 40 -7.95 3.91 5.78
N ILE A 41 -7.09 2.90 5.99
CA ILE A 41 -5.68 2.98 5.56
C ILE A 41 -5.66 2.83 4.04
N GLU A 42 -5.05 3.78 3.35
CA GLU A 42 -4.95 3.74 1.90
C GLU A 42 -3.57 3.23 1.47
N VAL A 43 -3.55 2.25 0.57
CA VAL A 43 -2.32 1.70 -0.02
C VAL A 43 -2.34 2.03 -1.51
N SER A 44 -1.32 2.74 -1.98
CA SER A 44 -1.18 2.99 -3.41
C SER A 44 -0.17 2.04 -4.02
N VAL A 45 -0.59 1.36 -5.08
CA VAL A 45 0.22 0.44 -5.88
C VAL A 45 0.49 1.00 -7.26
N ARG A 46 1.50 0.46 -7.93
CA ARG A 46 1.83 0.82 -9.32
C ARG A 46 0.64 0.57 -10.25
N PRO A 47 0.47 1.37 -11.31
CA PRO A 47 -0.54 1.14 -12.34
C PRO A 47 -0.41 -0.25 -12.98
N GLY A 48 -1.55 -0.88 -13.29
CA GLY A 48 -1.61 -2.22 -13.88
C GLY A 48 -1.48 -3.38 -12.87
N THR A 49 -1.33 -3.09 -11.58
CA THR A 49 -1.26 -4.15 -10.55
C THR A 49 -2.63 -4.74 -10.22
N LEU A 50 -3.67 -3.90 -10.20
CA LEU A 50 -5.06 -4.27 -9.92
C LEU A 50 -5.92 -4.36 -11.20
N GLY A 51 -5.35 -4.01 -12.35
CA GLY A 51 -6.07 -3.95 -13.63
C GLY A 51 -7.16 -2.87 -13.62
N GLY A 52 -6.95 -1.77 -12.90
CA GLY A 52 -7.91 -0.68 -12.75
C GLY A 52 -8.99 -0.90 -11.68
N ASN A 53 -8.95 -2.03 -10.96
CA ASN A 53 -9.87 -2.28 -9.85
C ASN A 53 -9.34 -1.69 -8.53
N THR A 54 -10.23 -1.61 -7.53
CA THR A 54 -9.87 -1.30 -6.14
C THR A 54 -10.03 -2.57 -5.32
N LEU A 55 -9.06 -2.85 -4.44
CA LEU A 55 -9.14 -3.95 -3.48
C LEU A 55 -9.41 -3.37 -2.09
N GLU A 56 -10.48 -3.82 -1.46
CA GLU A 56 -10.86 -3.40 -0.11
C GLU A 56 -10.97 -4.63 0.79
N PHE A 57 -10.41 -4.54 2.00
CA PHE A 57 -10.52 -5.60 3.00
C PHE A 57 -10.33 -5.08 4.42
N GLU A 58 -10.88 -5.79 5.41
CA GLU A 58 -10.59 -5.54 6.81
C GLU A 58 -9.31 -6.26 7.24
N PHE A 59 -8.47 -5.56 8.01
CA PHE A 59 -7.24 -6.10 8.59
C PHE A 59 -7.01 -5.51 9.99
N GLU A 60 -6.90 -6.38 10.99
CA GLU A 60 -6.73 -6.00 12.40
C GLU A 60 -7.75 -4.94 12.90
N GLY A 61 -8.99 -5.00 12.40
CA GLY A 61 -10.07 -4.08 12.77
C GLY A 61 -9.99 -2.70 12.10
N LYS A 62 -9.15 -2.56 11.06
CA LYS A 62 -9.08 -1.38 10.20
C LYS A 62 -9.43 -1.75 8.76
N THR A 63 -10.12 -0.86 8.05
CA THR A 63 -10.35 -1.01 6.61
C THR A 63 -9.09 -0.61 5.85
N ILE A 64 -8.65 -1.46 4.93
CA ILE A 64 -7.54 -1.21 4.02
C ILE A 64 -8.10 -1.06 2.61
N ILE A 65 -7.80 0.06 1.95
CA ILE A 65 -8.16 0.33 0.56
C ILE A 65 -6.90 0.37 -0.28
N VAL A 66 -6.78 -0.53 -1.24
CA VAL A 66 -5.67 -0.60 -2.17
C VAL A 66 -6.12 -0.08 -3.53
N ARG A 67 -5.43 0.95 -4.04
CA ARG A 67 -5.73 1.57 -5.33
C ARG A 67 -4.48 1.78 -6.17
N GLU A 68 -4.67 1.82 -7.48
CA GLU A 68 -3.59 2.21 -8.39
C GLU A 68 -3.36 3.71 -8.32
N GLU A 69 -2.09 4.12 -8.26
CA GLU A 69 -1.72 5.53 -8.33
C GLU A 69 -0.45 5.68 -9.18
N ALA A 70 -0.49 6.61 -10.13
CA ALA A 70 0.68 6.95 -10.92
C ALA A 70 1.73 7.61 -10.00
N PRO A 71 2.99 7.14 -10.00
CA PRO A 71 4.04 7.84 -9.28
C PRO A 71 4.17 9.27 -9.82
N PRO A 72 4.52 10.25 -8.99
CA PRO A 72 4.69 11.62 -9.47
C PRO A 72 5.73 11.65 -10.58
N GLU A 73 5.45 12.38 -11.67
CA GLU A 73 6.43 12.61 -12.71
C GLU A 73 7.68 13.21 -12.06
N ARG A 74 8.79 12.48 -12.12
CA ARG A 74 10.08 13.03 -11.72
C ARG A 74 10.34 14.18 -12.67
N ARG A 75 10.17 15.41 -12.21
CA ARG A 75 10.63 16.60 -12.92
C ARG A 75 12.08 16.35 -13.27
N ARG A 76 12.39 16.11 -14.55
CA ARG A 76 13.76 16.11 -15.03
C ARG A 76 14.28 17.48 -14.63
N VAL A 77 15.13 17.52 -13.61
CA VAL A 77 15.99 18.66 -13.38
C VAL A 77 16.93 18.63 -14.57
N GLU A 78 16.54 19.29 -15.65
CA GLU A 78 17.45 19.65 -16.71
C GLU A 78 18.52 20.49 -16.02
N ARG A 79 19.65 19.85 -15.70
CA ARG A 79 20.86 20.57 -15.35
C ARG A 79 21.10 21.54 -16.52
N PRO A 80 21.12 22.86 -16.29
CA PRO A 80 21.53 23.77 -17.33
C PRO A 80 23.03 23.54 -17.58
N LEU A 81 23.32 23.14 -18.81
CA LEU A 81 24.57 23.12 -19.58
C LEU A 81 25.85 22.65 -18.86
#